data_AF-A0A7V5QBH1-F1
#
_entry.id   AF-A0A7V5QBH1-F1
#
_cell.length_a   1.000
_cell.length_b   1.000
_cell.length_c   1.000
_cell.angle_alpha   90.00
_cell.angle_beta   90.00
_cell.angle_gamma   90.00
#
_symmetry.space_group_name_H-M   'P 1'
#
loop_
_entity.id
_entity.type
_entity.pdbx_description
1 polymer ?
#
loop_
_entity_poly.entity_id
_entity_poly.type
_entity_poly.pdbx_seq_one_letter_code
_entity_poly.pdbx_strand_id
1 'polypeptide(L)'
;MSLPPPLLRGAIFTILPLVAAWFMILAALHHEAPMGVSFWAALVAVWLMAWYGVDQLANATINSKPVANAVSLIIPVIFGLWLLILWQIITTGFKVPGVLLPPPSAIGARFASSIPTLWADFRQTLLTSFPSKV
;
A
#
# COMPACT_ATOMS: atom_id res chain seq x y z
N MET A 1 23.94 -9.21 15.61
CA MET A 1 23.62 -9.84 14.31
C MET A 1 23.46 -8.72 13.29
N SER A 2 24.55 -8.30 12.64
CA SER A 2 24.51 -7.24 11.63
C SER A 2 23.87 -7.78 10.35
N LEU A 3 22.92 -7.03 9.78
CA LEU A 3 22.34 -7.38 8.49
C LEU A 3 23.43 -7.29 7.40
N PRO A 4 23.47 -8.22 6.43
CA PRO A 4 24.41 -8.12 5.33
C PRO A 4 24.20 -6.80 4.56
N PRO A 5 25.27 -6.13 4.10
CA PRO A 5 25.22 -4.81 3.44
C PRO A 5 24.16 -4.65 2.32
N PRO A 6 23.90 -5.64 1.45
CA PRO A 6 22.85 -5.51 0.43
C PRO A 6 21.43 -5.44 1.01
N LEU A 7 21.14 -6.14 2.12
CA LEU A 7 19.84 -6.06 2.80
C LEU A 7 19.63 -4.70 3.47
N LEU A 8 20.70 -4.12 4.04
CA LEU A 8 20.62 -2.78 4.63
C LEU A 8 20.30 -1.71 3.56
N ARG A 9 20.98 -1.78 2.41
CA ARG A 9 20.69 -0.89 1.28
C ARG A 9 19.25 -1.04 0.80
N GLY A 10 18.80 -2.27 0.56
CA GLY A 10 17.42 -2.54 0.16
C GLY A 10 16.39 -2.02 1.17
N ALA A 11 16.64 -2.20 2.47
CA ALA A 11 15.75 -1.70 3.52
C ALA A 11 15.67 -0.16 3.54
N ILE A 12 16.80 0.54 3.34
CA ILE A 12 16.80 2.00 3.27
C ILE A 12 15.97 2.50 2.08
N PHE A 13 16.15 1.90 0.89
CA PHE A 13 15.42 2.29 -0.32
C PHE A 13 13.95 1.83 -0.33
N THR A 14 13.51 1.02 0.63
CA THR A 14 12.08 0.70 0.81
C THR A 14 11.43 1.56 1.89
N ILE A 15 12.13 1.89 2.97
CA ILE A 15 11.58 2.70 4.08
C ILE A 15 11.54 4.18 3.73
N LEU A 16 12.59 4.74 3.13
CA LEU A 16 12.68 6.17 2.86
C LEU A 16 11.54 6.66 1.93
N PRO A 17 11.20 5.95 0.84
CA PRO A 17 10.06 6.32 0.00
C PRO A 17 8.70 6.28 0.73
N LEU A 18 8.52 5.38 1.70
CA LEU A 18 7.28 5.32 2.49
C LEU A 18 7.12 6.55 3.38
N VAL A 19 8.23 7.01 3.99
CA VAL A 19 8.23 8.25 4.77
C VAL A 19 7.95 9.46 3.89
N ALA A 20 8.59 9.54 2.71
CA ALA A 20 8.30 10.60 1.75
C ALA A 20 6.82 10.59 1.31
N ALA A 21 6.28 9.42 0.98
CA ALA A 21 4.88 9.25 0.61
C ALA A 21 3.93 9.68 1.74
N TRP A 22 4.26 9.41 3.00
CA TRP A 22 3.48 9.89 4.14
C TRP A 22 3.37 11.42 4.17
N PHE A 23 4.49 12.13 4.02
CA PHE A 23 4.47 13.60 3.91
C PHE A 23 3.71 14.10 2.69
N MET A 24 3.80 13.39 1.56
CA MET A 24 3.04 13.73 0.36
C MET A 24 1.53 13.57 0.55
N ILE A 25 1.09 12.53 1.27
CA ILE A 25 -0.32 12.36 1.65
C ILE A 25 -0.77 13.53 2.53
N LEU A 26 0.01 13.88 3.56
CA LEU A 26 -0.30 15.01 4.43
C LEU A 26 -0.40 16.32 3.62
N ALA A 27 0.53 16.57 2.70
CA ALA A 27 0.48 17.73 1.82
C ALA A 27 -0.79 17.74 0.96
N ALA A 28 -1.13 16.63 0.31
CA ALA A 28 -2.31 16.51 -0.54
C ALA A 28 -3.64 16.66 0.24
N LEU A 29 -3.66 16.32 1.53
CA LEU A 29 -4.83 16.48 2.39
C LEU A 29 -5.06 17.93 2.82
N HIS A 30 -4.00 18.68 3.12
CA HIS A 30 -4.10 20.07 3.62
C HIS A 30 -4.18 21.11 2.51
N HIS A 31 -3.77 20.79 1.29
CA HIS A 31 -3.82 21.72 0.17
C HIS A 31 -5.25 21.82 -0.37
N GLU A 32 -5.81 23.01 -0.58
CA GLU A 32 -7.19 23.15 -1.08
C GLU A 32 -7.27 22.96 -2.60
N ALA A 33 -6.22 23.35 -3.33
CA ALA A 33 -6.13 23.22 -4.77
C ALA A 33 -5.47 21.89 -5.19
N PRO A 34 -5.72 21.42 -6.44
CA PRO A 34 -4.99 20.30 -7.02
C PRO A 34 -3.47 20.51 -6.99
N MET A 35 -2.72 19.41 -6.83
CA MET A 35 -1.27 19.47 -6.73
C MET A 35 -0.61 19.80 -8.09
N GLY A 36 0.41 20.65 -8.06
CA GLY A 36 1.15 21.07 -9.26
C GLY A 36 2.10 19.99 -9.81
N VAL A 37 2.68 20.26 -10.99
CA VAL A 37 3.56 19.32 -11.72
C VAL A 37 4.75 18.84 -10.89
N SER A 38 5.36 19.72 -10.07
CA SER A 38 6.49 19.36 -9.22
C SER A 38 6.16 18.27 -8.20
N PHE A 39 4.93 18.28 -7.66
CA PHE A 39 4.45 17.25 -6.74
C PHE A 39 4.31 15.91 -7.45
N TRP A 40 3.73 15.88 -8.65
CA TRP A 40 3.59 14.65 -9.42
C TRP A 40 4.94 14.09 -9.89
N ALA A 41 5.88 14.96 -10.28
CA ALA A 41 7.24 14.56 -10.59
C ALA A 41 7.94 13.95 -9.36
N ALA A 42 7.77 14.56 -8.18
CA ALA A 42 8.27 14.00 -6.93
C ALA A 42 7.63 12.65 -6.59
N LEU A 43 6.33 12.48 -6.85
CA LEU A 43 5.62 11.20 -6.62
C LEU A 43 6.22 10.09 -7.48
N VAL A 44 6.45 10.36 -8.75
CA VAL A 44 7.07 9.41 -9.68
C VAL A 44 8.49 9.08 -9.21
N ALA A 45 9.29 10.07 -8.80
CA ALA A 45 10.64 9.84 -8.30
C ALA A 45 10.66 8.98 -7.03
N VAL A 46 9.75 9.25 -6.08
CA VAL A 46 9.57 8.47 -4.86
C VAL A 46 9.15 7.03 -5.18
N TRP A 47 8.22 6.84 -6.11
CA TRP A 47 7.78 5.53 -6.54
C TRP A 47 8.90 4.73 -7.22
N LEU A 48 9.68 5.35 -8.11
CA LEU A 48 10.84 4.70 -8.74
C LEU A 48 11.92 4.34 -7.72
N MET A 49 12.14 5.19 -6.71
CA MET A 49 13.05 4.87 -5.61
C MET A 49 12.57 3.64 -4.81
N ALA A 50 11.26 3.54 -4.57
CA ALA A 50 10.69 2.36 -3.92
C ALA A 50 10.81 1.10 -4.77
N TRP A 51 10.56 1.20 -6.08
CA TRP A 51 10.77 0.10 -7.02
C TRP A 51 12.21 -0.39 -6.94
N TYR A 52 13.18 0.51 -7.01
CA TYR A 52 14.60 0.17 -6.90
C TYR A 52 14.91 -0.54 -5.57
N GLY A 53 14.31 -0.11 -4.46
CA GLY A 53 14.42 -0.82 -3.18
C GLY A 53 13.90 -2.25 -3.24
N VAL A 54 12.74 -2.47 -3.86
CA VAL A 54 12.15 -3.81 -4.03
C VAL A 54 13.00 -4.70 -4.94
N ASP A 55 13.51 -4.17 -6.05
CA ASP A 55 14.40 -4.90 -6.96
C ASP A 55 15.66 -5.37 -6.25
N GLN A 56 16.24 -4.52 -5.41
CA GLN A 56 17.40 -4.86 -4.57
C GLN A 56 17.07 -5.95 -3.54
N LEU A 57 15.87 -5.94 -2.94
CA LEU A 57 15.41 -7.00 -2.03
C LEU A 57 15.22 -8.33 -2.78
N ALA A 58 14.66 -8.28 -3.99
CA ALA A 58 14.39 -9.45 -4.81
C ALA A 58 15.68 -10.13 -5.29
N ASN A 59 16.71 -9.33 -5.60
CA ASN A 59 18.01 -9.82 -6.06
C ASN A 59 19.00 -10.12 -4.92
N ALA A 60 18.62 -9.90 -3.65
CA ALA A 60 19.50 -10.12 -2.52
C ALA A 60 19.72 -11.63 -2.26
N THR A 61 20.98 -12.05 -2.20
CA THR A 61 21.33 -13.42 -1.78
C THR A 61 21.19 -13.56 -0.26
N ILE A 62 20.23 -14.37 0.18
CA ILE A 62 19.93 -14.57 1.60
C ILE A 62 20.33 -16.00 2.01
N ASN A 63 21.37 -16.10 2.84
CA ASN A 63 21.88 -17.39 3.30
C ASN A 63 21.01 -18.06 4.38
N SER A 64 20.11 -17.30 5.01
CA SER A 64 19.22 -17.79 6.08
C SER A 64 17.83 -18.09 5.54
N LYS A 65 17.42 -19.36 5.55
CA LYS A 65 16.11 -19.83 5.08
C LYS A 65 14.91 -19.09 5.72
N PRO A 66 14.84 -18.83 7.03
CA PRO A 66 13.73 -18.06 7.60
C PRO A 66 13.69 -16.60 7.11
N VAL A 67 14.86 -15.98 6.90
CA VAL A 67 14.94 -14.60 6.37
C VAL A 67 14.52 -14.55 4.90
N ALA A 68 14.89 -15.56 4.12
CA ALA A 68 14.50 -15.65 2.70
C ALA A 68 12.97 -15.77 2.56
N ASN A 69 12.33 -16.61 3.37
CA ASN A 69 10.87 -16.73 3.39
C ASN A 69 10.19 -15.42 3.80
N ALA A 70 10.71 -14.72 4.80
CA ALA A 70 10.17 -13.43 5.24
C ALA A 70 10.28 -12.38 4.13
N VAL A 71 11.42 -12.29 3.44
CA VAL A 71 11.61 -11.36 2.32
C VAL A 71 10.70 -11.72 1.13
N SER A 72 10.51 -13.00 0.84
CA SER A 72 9.58 -13.43 -0.21
C SER A 72 8.13 -13.01 0.06
N LEU A 73 7.73 -12.88 1.33
CA LEU A 73 6.40 -12.39 1.72
C LEU A 73 6.35 -10.85 1.78
N ILE A 74 7.44 -10.19 2.19
CA ILE A 74 7.45 -8.73 2.33
C ILE A 74 7.39 -8.02 0.98
N ILE A 75 7.97 -8.59 -0.07
CA ILE A 75 7.96 -8.05 -1.44
C ILE A 75 6.52 -7.80 -1.95
N PRO A 76 5.61 -8.80 -2.00
CA PRO A 76 4.23 -8.57 -2.45
C PRO A 76 3.44 -7.64 -1.51
N VAL A 77 3.75 -7.64 -0.21
CA VAL A 77 3.13 -6.71 0.76
C VAL A 77 3.53 -5.26 0.47
N ILE A 78 4.80 -4.99 0.23
CA ILE A 78 5.29 -3.66 -0.14
C ILE A 78 4.65 -3.20 -1.45
N PHE A 79 4.55 -4.10 -2.45
CA PHE A 79 3.87 -3.80 -3.70
C PHE A 79 2.39 -3.41 -3.48
N GLY A 80 1.63 -4.21 -2.72
CA GLY A 80 0.24 -3.91 -2.38
C GLY A 80 0.07 -2.59 -1.62
N LEU A 81 1.00 -2.29 -0.70
CA LEU A 81 1.02 -1.03 0.03
C LEU A 81 1.23 0.17 -0.92
N TRP A 82 2.14 0.06 -1.89
CA TRP A 82 2.37 1.11 -2.88
C TRP A 82 1.14 1.37 -3.77
N LEU A 83 0.38 0.35 -4.12
CA LEU A 83 -0.89 0.54 -4.84
C LEU A 83 -1.87 1.42 -4.04
N LEU A 84 -2.03 1.13 -2.73
CA LEU A 84 -2.91 1.91 -1.86
C LEU A 84 -2.40 3.35 -1.66
N ILE A 85 -1.09 3.52 -1.48
CA ILE A 85 -0.47 4.84 -1.32
C ILE A 85 -0.67 5.69 -2.59
N LEU A 86 -0.36 5.13 -3.76
CA LEU A 86 -0.54 5.85 -5.03
C LEU A 86 -2.00 6.22 -5.24
N TRP A 87 -2.92 5.29 -4.98
CA TRP A 87 -4.35 5.56 -5.08
C TRP A 87 -4.81 6.68 -4.13
N GLN A 88 -4.36 6.64 -2.86
CA GLN A 88 -4.63 7.70 -1.88
C GLN A 88 -4.13 9.06 -2.37
N ILE A 89 -2.89 9.14 -2.84
CA ILE A 89 -2.28 10.39 -3.30
C ILE A 89 -2.95 10.90 -4.59
N ILE A 90 -3.31 10.00 -5.51
CA ILE A 90 -4.00 10.38 -6.76
C ILE A 90 -5.36 10.98 -6.44
N THR A 91 -6.16 10.31 -5.62
CA THR A 91 -7.52 10.79 -5.27
C THR A 91 -7.48 12.11 -4.50
N THR A 92 -6.60 12.26 -3.52
CA THR A 92 -6.50 13.50 -2.73
C THR A 92 -5.74 14.61 -3.45
N GLY A 93 -4.73 14.28 -4.24
CA GLY A 93 -3.88 15.23 -4.95
C GLY A 93 -4.56 15.85 -6.17
N PHE A 94 -5.40 15.09 -6.89
CA PHE A 94 -6.25 15.62 -7.97
C PHE A 94 -7.59 16.18 -7.48
N LYS A 95 -7.90 16.07 -6.18
CA LYS A 95 -9.20 16.46 -5.61
C LYS A 95 -10.37 15.77 -6.31
N VAL A 96 -10.20 14.47 -6.58
CA VAL A 96 -11.26 13.66 -7.17
C VAL A 96 -12.47 13.65 -6.23
N PRO A 97 -13.69 13.97 -6.70
CA PRO A 97 -14.87 13.90 -5.88
C PRO A 97 -15.04 12.49 -5.27
N GLY A 98 -15.22 12.41 -3.96
CA GLY A 98 -15.31 11.13 -3.23
C GLY A 98 -16.51 10.26 -3.64
N VAL A 99 -17.49 10.83 -4.34
CA VAL A 99 -18.62 10.08 -4.94
C VAL A 99 -18.18 9.25 -6.15
N LEU A 100 -17.15 9.67 -6.88
CA LEU A 100 -16.64 8.94 -8.05
C LEU A 100 -15.63 7.88 -7.63
N LEU A 101 -14.65 8.28 -6.82
CA LEU A 101 -13.59 7.39 -6.36
C LEU A 101 -13.16 7.80 -4.96
N PRO A 102 -13.67 7.15 -3.91
CA PRO A 102 -13.27 7.45 -2.55
C PRO A 102 -11.80 7.03 -2.33
N PRO A 103 -11.05 7.76 -1.49
CA PRO A 103 -9.73 7.35 -1.09
C PRO A 103 -9.77 6.01 -0.32
N PRO A 104 -8.72 5.18 -0.41
CA PRO A 104 -8.69 3.86 0.23
C PRO A 104 -8.87 3.92 1.75
N SER A 105 -8.41 4.98 2.41
CA SER A 105 -8.64 5.23 3.83
C SER A 105 -10.13 5.37 4.18
N ALA A 106 -10.91 6.03 3.32
CA ALA A 106 -12.36 6.15 3.50
C ALA A 106 -13.07 4.81 3.28
N ILE A 107 -12.63 4.02 2.30
CA ILE A 107 -13.13 2.66 2.08
C ILE A 107 -12.82 1.79 3.30
N GLY A 108 -11.59 1.84 3.82
CA GLY A 108 -11.19 1.11 5.01
C GLY A 108 -12.02 1.47 6.25
N ALA A 109 -12.29 2.77 6.45
CA ALA A 109 -13.16 3.22 7.54
C ALA A 109 -14.59 2.68 7.40
N ARG A 110 -15.15 2.70 6.18
CA ARG A 110 -16.48 2.13 5.89
C ARG A 110 -16.52 0.62 6.05
N PHE A 111 -15.47 -0.08 5.64
CA PHE A 111 -15.35 -1.52 5.82
C PHE A 111 -15.33 -1.87 7.31
N ALA A 112 -14.49 -1.19 8.10
CA ALA A 112 -14.39 -1.39 9.55
C ALA A 112 -15.71 -1.08 10.28
N SER A 113 -16.43 -0.03 9.87
CA SER A 113 -17.73 0.31 10.47
C SER A 113 -18.86 -0.65 10.05
N SER A 114 -18.71 -1.34 8.91
CA SER A 114 -19.76 -2.21 8.34
C SER A 114 -19.46 -3.70 8.54
N ILE A 115 -18.41 -4.06 9.30
CA ILE A 115 -18.08 -5.46 9.62
C ILE A 115 -19.29 -6.25 10.13
N PRO A 116 -20.13 -5.73 11.06
CA PRO A 116 -21.28 -6.49 11.57
C PRO A 116 -22.29 -6.82 10.46
N THR A 117 -22.52 -5.88 9.54
CA THR A 117 -23.44 -6.03 8.41
C THR A 117 -22.85 -6.96 7.35
N LEU A 118 -21.57 -6.79 6.99
CA LEU A 118 -20.86 -7.65 6.04
C LEU A 118 -20.80 -9.11 6.53
N TRP A 119 -20.66 -9.33 7.83
CA TRP A 119 -20.68 -10.66 8.41
C TRP A 119 -22.09 -11.30 8.38
N ALA A 120 -23.13 -10.50 8.62
CA ALA A 120 -24.50 -10.97 8.46
C ALA A 120 -24.80 -11.35 7.00
N ASP A 121 -24.36 -10.52 6.05
CA ASP A 121 -24.56 -10.71 4.61
C ASP A 121 -23.73 -11.89 4.07
N PHE A 122 -22.50 -12.07 4.56
CA PHE A 122 -21.64 -13.23 4.28
C PHE A 122 -22.27 -14.52 4.78
N ARG A 123 -22.76 -14.55 6.04
CA ARG A 123 -23.48 -15.72 6.57
C ARG A 123 -24.69 -16.03 5.70
N GLN A 124 -25.46 -15.01 5.35
CA GLN A 124 -26.67 -15.18 4.57
C GLN A 124 -26.40 -15.68 3.15
N THR A 125 -25.41 -15.14 2.44
CA THR A 125 -25.14 -15.50 1.04
C THR A 125 -24.24 -16.71 0.88
N LEU A 126 -23.21 -16.90 1.72
CA LEU A 126 -22.25 -18.00 1.58
C LEU A 126 -22.57 -19.24 2.41
N LEU A 127 -23.31 -19.14 3.52
CA LEU A 127 -23.71 -20.34 4.28
C LEU A 127 -25.07 -20.88 3.82
N THR A 128 -25.98 -20.02 3.36
CA THR A 128 -27.33 -20.46 2.94
C THR A 128 -27.37 -20.97 1.49
N SER A 129 -26.46 -20.50 0.62
CA SER A 129 -26.46 -20.91 -0.81
C SER A 129 -25.81 -22.26 -1.07
N PHE A 130 -25.08 -22.85 -0.10
CA PHE A 130 -24.73 -24.26 -0.18
C PHE A 130 -25.98 -25.08 0.15
N PRO A 131 -26.55 -25.83 -0.82
CA PRO A 131 -27.71 -26.65 -0.53
C PRO A 131 -27.30 -27.64 0.55
N SER A 132 -27.90 -27.54 1.74
CA SER A 132 -27.95 -28.63 2.68
C SER A 132 -28.67 -29.75 1.95
N LYS A 133 -27.91 -30.70 1.40
CA LYS A 133 -28.45 -31.98 0.98
C LYS A 133 -29.04 -32.63 2.22
N VAL A 134 -30.36 -32.52 2.35
CA VAL A 134 -31.21 -33.42 3.12
C VAL A 134 -32.19 -34.02 2.12
#